data_AF-A0A2S9IIR9-F1
#
_entry.id   AF-A0A2S9IIR9-F1
#
_cell.length_a   1.000
_cell.length_b   1.000
_cell.length_c   1.000
_cell.angle_alpha   90.00
_cell.angle_beta   90.00
_cell.angle_gamma   90.00
#
_symmetry.space_group_name_H-M   'P 1'
#
loop_
_entity.id
_entity.type
_entity.pdbx_description
1 polymer ?
#
loop_
_entity_poly.entity_id
_entity_poly.type
_entity_poly.pdbx_seq_one_letter_code
_entity_poly.pdbx_strand_id
1 'polypeptide(L)'
;MYLNDYSHNARSADRAHRRIRYRGTTPKGDALWTPEEDELCRTYGVDYTVLIKKLPHRSYSALRGRCQKLGLRPQRNLVTASELSKMRRVVPNGTPEEIRQAFPHRTLGQIGNICRYHGIRRKQEPLKITGHAVLDAIRQRCAELNYSMRDLDELARTKRYFRQAGWLFKKRLNYQAIGRAVQALDGELTVRWRDQ
;
A
#
# COMPACT_ATOMS: atom_id res chain seq x y z
N MET A 1 28.23 -4.91 -15.69
CA MET A 1 27.51 -6.10 -16.20
C MET A 1 27.95 -6.28 -17.64
N TYR A 2 28.68 -7.35 -17.95
CA TYR A 2 29.29 -7.53 -19.27
C TYR A 2 28.32 -8.26 -20.21
N LEU A 3 28.36 -7.92 -21.51
CA LEU A 3 27.55 -8.55 -22.57
C LEU A 3 27.67 -10.10 -22.59
N ASN A 4 28.80 -10.63 -22.13
CA ASN A 4 29.05 -12.06 -22.03
C ASN A 4 28.10 -12.77 -21.06
N ASP A 5 27.75 -12.14 -19.94
CA ASP A 5 26.84 -12.70 -18.93
C ASP A 5 25.42 -12.87 -19.48
N TYR A 6 24.95 -11.92 -20.29
CA TYR A 6 23.67 -12.00 -20.96
C TYR A 6 23.62 -13.17 -21.96
N SER A 7 24.70 -13.38 -22.72
CA SER A 7 24.78 -14.48 -23.69
C SER A 7 24.80 -15.86 -23.02
N HIS A 8 25.51 -15.99 -21.89
CA HIS A 8 25.56 -17.22 -21.10
C HIS A 8 24.20 -17.52 -20.46
N ASN A 9 23.54 -16.50 -19.89
CA ASN A 9 22.21 -16.64 -19.30
C ASN A 9 21.16 -17.01 -20.36
N ALA A 10 21.22 -16.43 -21.56
CA ALA A 10 20.34 -16.80 -22.67
C ALA A 10 20.53 -18.26 -23.11
N ARG A 11 21.78 -18.72 -23.30
CA ARG A 11 22.09 -20.12 -23.65
C ARG A 11 21.66 -21.11 -22.56
N SER A 12 21.77 -20.71 -21.30
CA SER A 12 21.30 -21.51 -20.16
C SER A 12 19.76 -21.62 -20.16
N ALA A 13 19.06 -20.51 -20.39
CA ALA A 13 17.61 -20.48 -20.50
C ALA A 13 17.10 -21.34 -21.68
N ASP A 14 17.77 -21.28 -22.83
CA ASP A 14 17.41 -22.11 -23.99
C ASP A 14 17.56 -23.60 -23.72
N ARG A 15 18.66 -24.01 -23.05
CA ARG A 15 18.84 -25.41 -22.62
C ARG A 15 17.75 -25.85 -21.65
N ALA A 16 17.38 -24.99 -20.71
CA ALA A 16 16.27 -25.27 -19.78
C ALA A 16 14.93 -25.40 -20.51
N HIS A 17 14.62 -24.50 -21.45
CA HIS A 17 13.40 -24.59 -22.26
C HIS A 17 13.34 -25.87 -23.11
N ARG A 18 14.47 -26.28 -23.73
CA ARG A 18 14.56 -27.54 -24.48
C ARG A 18 14.28 -28.75 -23.58
N ARG A 19 14.89 -28.79 -22.39
CA ARG A 19 14.67 -29.87 -21.42
C ARG A 19 13.21 -29.94 -20.94
N ILE A 20 12.60 -28.78 -20.68
CA ILE A 20 11.20 -28.67 -20.28
C ILE A 20 10.28 -29.19 -21.39
N ARG A 21 10.50 -28.77 -22.64
CA ARG A 21 9.72 -29.25 -23.80
C ARG A 21 9.85 -30.77 -23.98
N TYR A 22 11.08 -31.30 -23.90
CA TYR A 22 11.33 -32.73 -24.05
C TYR A 22 10.67 -33.57 -22.95
N ARG A 23 10.73 -33.10 -21.69
CA ARG A 23 10.16 -33.82 -20.54
C ARG A 23 8.67 -33.62 -20.35
N GLY A 24 8.04 -32.70 -21.08
CA GLY A 24 6.62 -32.36 -20.90
C GLY A 24 6.31 -31.73 -19.54
N THR A 25 7.31 -31.40 -18.73
CA THR A 25 7.16 -31.01 -17.32
C THR A 25 8.09 -29.86 -16.96
N THR A 26 7.65 -28.99 -16.06
CA THR A 26 8.48 -27.95 -15.46
C THR A 26 9.51 -28.59 -14.53
N PRO A 27 10.62 -27.90 -14.17
CA PRO A 27 11.57 -28.42 -13.18
C PRO A 27 10.95 -28.69 -11.80
N LYS A 28 9.76 -28.13 -11.53
CA LYS A 28 8.98 -28.35 -10.31
C LYS A 28 8.04 -29.57 -10.40
N GLY A 29 7.99 -30.24 -11.55
CA GLY A 29 7.13 -31.40 -11.80
C GLY A 29 5.75 -31.08 -12.36
N ASP A 30 5.43 -29.80 -12.62
CA ASP A 30 4.13 -29.44 -13.19
C ASP A 30 4.07 -29.82 -14.67
N ALA A 31 2.98 -30.46 -15.11
CA ALA A 31 2.77 -30.77 -16.53
C ALA A 31 2.71 -29.49 -17.39
N LEU A 32 3.30 -29.51 -18.59
CA LEU A 32 3.17 -28.44 -19.58
C LEU A 32 1.75 -28.38 -20.13
N TRP A 33 1.30 -27.18 -20.48
CA TRP A 33 0.01 -26.98 -21.13
C TRP A 33 0.05 -27.47 -22.57
N THR A 34 -0.89 -28.33 -22.96
CA THR A 34 -1.03 -28.78 -24.34
C THR A 34 -1.94 -27.83 -25.14
N PRO A 35 -1.84 -27.82 -26.48
CA PRO A 35 -2.76 -27.05 -27.32
C PRO A 35 -4.23 -27.45 -27.15
N GLU A 36 -4.50 -28.74 -26.87
CA GLU A 36 -5.84 -29.26 -26.61
C GLU A 36 -6.42 -28.70 -25.29
N GLU A 37 -5.60 -28.64 -24.24
CA GLU A 37 -5.99 -28.01 -22.97
C GLU A 37 -6.27 -26.52 -23.15
N ASP A 38 -5.48 -25.82 -23.97
CA ASP A 38 -5.71 -24.41 -24.29
C ASP A 38 -7.03 -24.19 -25.02
N GLU A 39 -7.40 -25.10 -25.93
CA GLU A 39 -8.66 -25.01 -26.65
C GLU A 39 -9.85 -25.21 -25.70
N LEU A 40 -9.78 -26.21 -24.82
CA LEU A 40 -10.76 -26.37 -23.74
C LEU A 40 -10.87 -25.13 -22.85
N CYS A 41 -9.74 -24.47 -22.53
CA CYS A 41 -9.75 -23.21 -21.83
C CYS A 41 -10.44 -22.09 -22.62
N ARG A 42 -10.25 -22.01 -23.95
CA ARG A 42 -10.95 -21.01 -24.80
C ARG A 42 -12.44 -21.26 -24.86
N THR A 43 -12.87 -22.51 -24.99
CA THR A 43 -14.29 -22.88 -25.08
C THR A 43 -15.02 -22.70 -23.75
N TYR A 44 -14.44 -23.14 -22.63
CA TYR A 44 -15.11 -23.19 -21.33
C TYR A 44 -14.55 -22.19 -20.30
N GLY A 45 -13.68 -21.26 -20.69
CA GLY A 45 -12.96 -20.36 -19.78
C GLY A 45 -13.83 -19.40 -18.96
N VAL A 46 -15.13 -19.31 -19.30
CA VAL A 46 -16.17 -18.60 -18.54
C VAL A 46 -16.66 -19.42 -17.35
N ASP A 47 -16.79 -20.75 -17.49
CA ASP A 47 -17.28 -21.67 -16.46
C ASP A 47 -16.19 -22.63 -15.98
N TYR A 48 -15.57 -22.26 -14.86
CA TYR A 48 -14.50 -23.06 -14.24
C TYR A 48 -15.00 -24.41 -13.71
N THR A 49 -16.30 -24.58 -13.44
CA THR A 49 -16.83 -25.85 -12.91
C THR A 49 -16.78 -26.94 -13.98
N VAL A 50 -17.12 -26.59 -15.22
CA VAL A 50 -17.01 -27.48 -16.39
C VAL A 50 -15.55 -27.75 -16.71
N LEU A 51 -14.71 -26.71 -16.63
CA LEU A 51 -13.28 -26.82 -16.92
C LEU A 51 -12.56 -27.76 -15.95
N ILE A 52 -12.88 -27.73 -14.65
CA ILE A 52 -12.34 -28.66 -13.64
C ILE A 52 -12.73 -30.11 -13.96
N LYS A 53 -13.98 -30.34 -14.41
CA LYS A 53 -14.44 -31.69 -14.80
C LYS A 53 -13.72 -32.22 -16.04
N LYS A 54 -13.40 -31.33 -17.00
CA LYS A 54 -12.70 -31.69 -18.24
C LYS A 54 -11.19 -31.84 -18.05
N LEU A 55 -10.60 -31.14 -17.08
CA LEU A 55 -9.17 -31.16 -16.76
C LEU A 55 -8.93 -31.47 -15.28
N PRO A 56 -9.26 -32.69 -14.81
CA PRO A 56 -9.21 -33.04 -13.38
C PRO A 56 -7.79 -33.08 -12.81
N HIS A 57 -6.78 -33.28 -13.66
CA HIS A 57 -5.36 -33.24 -13.29
C HIS A 57 -4.83 -31.81 -13.10
N ARG A 58 -5.63 -30.77 -13.41
CA ARG A 58 -5.26 -29.37 -13.25
C ARG A 58 -5.99 -28.75 -12.06
N SER A 59 -5.23 -28.13 -11.17
CA SER A 59 -5.81 -27.38 -10.07
C SER A 59 -6.58 -26.14 -10.56
N TYR A 60 -7.58 -25.71 -9.77
CA TYR A 60 -8.32 -24.47 -10.04
C TYR A 60 -7.40 -23.26 -10.26
N SER A 61 -6.35 -23.11 -9.44
CA SER A 61 -5.40 -22.01 -9.59
C SER A 61 -4.60 -22.09 -10.90
N ALA A 62 -4.25 -23.29 -11.36
CA ALA A 62 -3.58 -23.49 -12.65
C ALA A 62 -4.49 -23.08 -13.81
N LEU A 63 -5.75 -23.53 -13.79
CA LEU A 63 -6.76 -23.16 -14.78
C LEU A 63 -7.01 -21.65 -14.82
N ARG A 64 -7.23 -21.05 -13.64
CA ARG A 64 -7.42 -19.60 -13.49
C ARG A 64 -6.23 -18.80 -14.00
N GLY A 65 -5.00 -19.25 -13.71
CA GLY A 65 -3.78 -18.63 -14.20
C GLY A 65 -3.61 -18.77 -15.72
N ARG A 66 -4.00 -19.92 -16.30
CA ARG A 66 -3.93 -20.14 -17.74
C ARG A 66 -4.95 -19.30 -18.50
N CYS A 67 -6.21 -19.26 -18.07
CA CYS A 67 -7.22 -18.40 -18.67
C CYS A 67 -6.82 -16.91 -18.63
N GLN A 68 -6.13 -16.48 -17.56
CA GLN A 68 -5.55 -15.13 -17.51
C GLN A 68 -4.46 -14.91 -18.56
N LYS A 69 -3.54 -15.88 -18.74
CA LYS A 69 -2.49 -15.79 -19.78
C LYS A 69 -3.05 -15.80 -21.20
N LEU A 70 -4.15 -16.51 -21.43
CA LEU A 70 -4.85 -16.55 -22.71
C LEU A 70 -5.71 -15.31 -22.98
N GLY A 71 -5.75 -14.35 -22.05
CA GLY A 71 -6.55 -13.12 -22.23
C GLY A 71 -8.06 -13.32 -22.12
N LEU A 72 -8.51 -14.51 -21.68
CA LEU A 72 -9.94 -14.84 -21.53
C LEU A 72 -10.59 -14.15 -20.33
N ARG A 73 -9.80 -13.44 -19.53
CA ARG A 73 -10.27 -12.64 -18.41
C ARG A 73 -10.13 -11.16 -18.74
N PRO A 74 -11.08 -10.31 -18.31
CA PRO A 74 -10.91 -8.88 -18.43
C PRO A 74 -9.60 -8.48 -17.77
N GLN A 75 -8.76 -7.74 -18.49
CA GLN A 75 -7.54 -7.21 -17.92
C GLN A 75 -7.92 -6.33 -16.73
N ARG A 76 -7.18 -6.45 -15.63
CA ARG A 76 -7.35 -5.52 -14.51
C ARG A 76 -7.14 -4.11 -15.05
N ASN A 77 -8.06 -3.19 -14.76
CA ASN A 77 -7.95 -1.79 -15.12
C ASN A 77 -6.67 -1.20 -14.49
N LEU A 78 -5.56 -1.33 -15.23
CA LEU A 78 -4.26 -0.79 -14.89
C LEU A 78 -4.43 0.71 -14.68
N VAL A 79 -3.73 1.25 -13.69
CA VAL A 79 -3.80 2.68 -13.43
C VAL A 79 -2.89 3.37 -14.42
N THR A 80 -3.47 4.23 -15.25
CA THR A 80 -2.70 4.97 -16.24
C THR A 80 -1.85 6.05 -15.55
N ALA A 81 -0.71 6.44 -16.14
CA ALA A 81 0.13 7.52 -15.61
C ALA A 81 -0.62 8.86 -15.45
N SER A 82 -1.58 9.13 -16.34
CA SER A 82 -2.46 10.30 -16.26
C SER A 82 -3.42 10.22 -15.06
N GLU A 83 -3.99 9.04 -14.80
CA GLU A 83 -4.83 8.81 -13.62
C GLU A 83 -4.02 9.00 -12.33
N LEU A 84 -2.78 8.46 -12.26
CA LEU A 84 -1.90 8.66 -11.11
C LEU A 84 -1.56 10.13 -10.88
N SER A 85 -1.25 10.86 -11.95
CA SER A 85 -0.98 12.29 -11.87
C SER A 85 -2.19 13.07 -11.35
N LYS A 86 -3.40 12.72 -11.81
CA LYS A 86 -4.65 13.29 -11.31
C LYS A 86 -4.87 12.93 -9.83
N MET A 87 -4.62 11.68 -9.44
CA MET A 87 -4.75 11.22 -8.04
C MET A 87 -3.81 11.99 -7.11
N ARG A 88 -2.56 12.23 -7.51
CA ARG A 88 -1.59 13.02 -6.72
C ARG A 88 -2.04 14.45 -6.47
N ARG A 89 -2.86 15.03 -7.35
CA ARG A 89 -3.38 16.40 -7.20
C ARG A 89 -4.65 16.44 -6.37
N VAL A 90 -5.60 15.55 -6.66
CA VAL A 90 -6.96 15.58 -6.08
C VAL A 90 -7.00 14.90 -4.71
N VAL A 91 -6.37 13.74 -4.56
CA VAL A 91 -6.53 12.92 -3.33
C VAL A 91 -5.97 13.59 -2.07
N PRO A 92 -4.86 14.37 -2.10
CA PRO A 92 -4.34 14.98 -0.89
C PRO A 92 -5.29 15.96 -0.20
N ASN A 93 -6.05 16.74 -0.97
CA ASN A 93 -6.91 17.81 -0.45
C ASN A 93 -8.40 17.53 -0.65
N GLY A 94 -8.77 16.59 -1.52
CA GLY A 94 -10.14 16.42 -1.98
C GLY A 94 -11.03 15.68 -0.99
N THR A 95 -12.30 16.09 -0.95
CA THR A 95 -13.35 15.37 -0.21
C THR A 95 -13.65 14.02 -0.88
N PRO A 96 -14.24 13.05 -0.16
CA PRO A 96 -14.65 11.78 -0.76
C PRO A 96 -15.57 11.95 -2.00
N GLU A 97 -16.39 12.98 -2.02
CA GLU A 97 -17.29 13.29 -3.12
C GLU A 97 -16.55 13.84 -4.34
N GLU A 98 -15.65 14.80 -4.15
CA GLU A 98 -14.77 15.32 -5.19
C GLU A 98 -13.90 14.22 -5.81
N ILE A 99 -13.37 13.32 -4.99
CA ILE A 99 -12.61 12.15 -5.47
C ILE A 99 -13.50 11.23 -6.31
N ARG A 100 -14.74 10.99 -5.87
CA ARG A 100 -15.70 10.16 -6.63
C ARG A 100 -16.08 10.79 -7.96
N GLN A 101 -16.28 12.11 -7.99
CA GLN A 101 -16.54 12.86 -9.22
C GLN A 101 -15.33 12.88 -10.15
N ALA A 102 -14.11 12.98 -9.61
CA ALA A 102 -12.87 12.97 -10.39
C ALA A 102 -12.56 11.61 -11.04
N PHE A 103 -13.06 10.51 -10.46
CA PHE A 103 -12.81 9.13 -10.90
C PHE A 103 -14.11 8.30 -10.93
N PRO A 104 -15.04 8.57 -11.86
CA PRO A 104 -16.36 7.90 -11.88
C PRO A 104 -16.26 6.40 -12.16
N HIS A 105 -15.20 5.94 -12.81
CA HIS A 105 -14.99 4.53 -13.17
C HIS A 105 -14.30 3.71 -12.06
N ARG A 106 -13.95 4.32 -10.92
CA ARG A 106 -13.24 3.64 -9.82
C ARG A 106 -13.96 3.86 -8.51
N THR A 107 -14.02 2.81 -7.70
CA THR A 107 -14.58 2.93 -6.34
C THR A 107 -13.57 3.58 -5.40
N LEU A 108 -14.05 4.24 -4.34
CA LEU A 108 -13.17 4.86 -3.33
C LEU A 108 -12.19 3.85 -2.71
N GLY A 109 -12.62 2.60 -2.51
CA GLY A 109 -11.76 1.52 -2.02
C GLY A 109 -10.61 1.18 -2.99
N GLN A 110 -10.90 1.13 -4.29
CA GLN A 110 -9.86 0.93 -5.31
C GLN A 110 -8.86 2.09 -5.31
N ILE A 111 -9.35 3.33 -5.26
CA ILE A 111 -8.51 4.54 -5.20
C ILE A 111 -7.61 4.50 -3.97
N GLY A 112 -8.15 4.15 -2.80
CA GLY A 112 -7.37 4.02 -1.56
C GLY A 112 -6.25 2.98 -1.65
N ASN A 113 -6.52 1.84 -2.29
CA ASN A 113 -5.49 0.80 -2.49
C ASN A 113 -4.38 1.27 -3.45
N ILE A 114 -4.75 1.96 -4.53
CA ILE A 114 -3.80 2.54 -5.48
C ILE A 114 -2.94 3.60 -4.78
N CYS A 115 -3.56 4.49 -4.01
CA CYS A 115 -2.85 5.53 -3.27
C CYS A 115 -1.87 4.94 -2.26
N ARG A 116 -2.25 3.89 -1.53
CA ARG A 116 -1.35 3.19 -0.60
C ARG A 116 -0.15 2.57 -1.32
N TYR A 117 -0.37 1.92 -2.46
CA TYR A 117 0.69 1.30 -3.26
C TYR A 117 1.67 2.35 -3.81
N HIS A 118 1.17 3.52 -4.23
CA HIS A 118 1.98 4.60 -4.79
C HIS A 118 2.42 5.67 -3.78
N GLY A 119 2.18 5.47 -2.48
CA GLY A 119 2.58 6.41 -1.42
C GLY A 119 1.85 7.76 -1.44
N ILE A 120 0.70 7.87 -2.13
CA ILE A 120 -0.11 9.08 -2.15
C ILE A 120 -0.88 9.17 -0.84
N ARG A 121 -0.53 10.15 0.00
CA ARG A 121 -1.15 10.37 1.32
C ARG A 121 -2.07 11.58 1.28
N ARG A 122 -3.10 11.56 2.13
CA ARG A 122 -3.90 12.76 2.42
C ARG A 122 -3.04 13.80 3.13
N LYS A 123 -3.30 15.08 2.87
CA LYS A 123 -2.73 16.17 3.65
C LYS A 123 -3.20 16.00 5.10
N GLN A 124 -2.27 16.09 6.04
CA GLN A 124 -2.62 16.01 7.46
C GLN A 124 -3.48 17.21 7.83
N GLU A 125 -4.62 16.97 8.46
CA GLU A 125 -5.40 18.05 9.07
C GLU A 125 -4.58 18.69 10.19
N PRO A 126 -4.69 20.01 10.38
CA PRO A 126 -4.07 20.68 11.52
C PRO A 126 -4.58 20.04 12.82
N LEU A 127 -3.65 19.86 13.76
CA LEU A 127 -3.93 19.22 15.03
C LEU A 127 -4.95 20.06 15.81
N LYS A 128 -6.11 19.47 16.13
CA LYS A 128 -7.16 20.13 16.92
C LYS A 128 -6.61 20.65 18.25
N ILE A 129 -7.05 21.85 18.63
CA ILE A 129 -6.75 22.53 19.90
C ILE A 129 -7.35 21.71 21.05
N THR A 130 -6.55 21.47 22.08
CA THR A 130 -6.86 20.66 23.26
C THR A 130 -7.31 21.47 24.47
N GLY A 131 -7.12 22.80 24.44
CA GLY A 131 -7.50 23.72 25.50
C GLY A 131 -6.44 23.88 26.58
N HIS A 132 -5.30 23.19 26.46
CA HIS A 132 -4.15 23.33 27.33
C HIS A 132 -3.03 24.02 26.54
N ALA A 133 -2.71 25.27 26.90
CA ALA A 133 -1.75 26.11 26.17
C ALA A 133 -0.42 25.41 25.87
N VAL A 134 0.12 24.64 26.83
CA VAL A 134 1.38 23.89 26.64
C VAL A 134 1.25 22.77 25.61
N LEU A 135 0.14 22.01 25.63
CA LEU A 135 -0.09 20.95 24.64
C LEU A 135 -0.38 21.54 23.26
N ASP A 136 -1.09 22.66 23.20
CA ASP A 136 -1.42 23.33 21.95
C ASP A 136 -0.16 23.91 21.28
N ALA A 137 0.76 24.48 22.05
CA ALA A 137 2.07 24.91 21.56
C ALA A 137 2.91 23.73 21.01
N ILE A 138 2.97 22.60 21.73
CA ILE A 138 3.66 21.39 21.25
C ILE A 138 3.03 20.89 19.94
N ARG A 139 1.69 20.86 19.87
CA ARG A 139 0.95 20.42 18.68
C ARG A 139 1.19 21.35 17.50
N GLN A 140 1.18 22.67 17.72
CA GLN A 140 1.50 23.64 16.69
C GLN A 140 2.91 23.44 16.15
N ARG A 141 3.90 23.26 17.04
CA ARG A 141 5.29 23.02 16.63
C ARG A 141 5.45 21.72 15.84
N CYS A 142 4.76 20.66 16.24
CA CYS A 142 4.72 19.42 15.46
C CYS A 142 4.09 19.63 14.07
N ALA A 143 3.04 20.46 13.96
CA ALA A 143 2.42 20.77 12.67
C ALA A 143 3.38 21.55 11.75
N GLU A 144 4.16 22.49 12.29
CA GLU A 144 5.20 23.22 11.56
C GLU A 144 6.28 22.27 11.02
N LEU A 145 6.70 21.31 11.84
CA LEU A 145 7.74 20.33 11.49
C LEU A 145 7.21 19.13 10.68
N ASN A 146 5.91 19.12 10.34
CA ASN A 146 5.22 18.00 9.70
C ASN A 146 5.34 16.66 10.46
N TYR A 147 5.50 16.72 11.79
CA TYR A 147 5.51 15.55 12.64
C TYR A 147 4.11 15.12 13.06
N SER A 148 3.82 13.83 12.93
CA SER A 148 2.63 13.25 13.53
C SER A 148 2.81 13.08 15.05
N MET A 149 1.71 12.94 15.78
CA MET A 149 1.78 12.63 17.22
C MET A 149 2.47 11.30 17.52
N ARG A 150 2.49 10.38 16.54
CA ARG A 150 3.25 9.15 16.65
C ARG A 150 4.76 9.43 16.57
N ASP A 151 5.17 10.28 15.63
CA ASP A 151 6.58 10.65 15.47
C ASP A 151 7.06 11.38 16.72
N LEU A 152 6.22 12.25 17.32
CA LEU A 152 6.51 12.87 18.61
C LEU A 152 6.70 11.84 19.74
N ASP A 153 5.85 10.83 19.83
CA ASP A 153 5.99 9.77 20.85
C ASP A 153 7.29 8.96 20.67
N GLU A 154 7.73 8.77 19.43
CA GLU A 154 8.99 8.09 19.07
C GLU A 154 10.20 8.98 19.41
N LEU A 155 10.17 10.27 19.06
CA LEU A 155 11.21 11.26 19.37
C LEU A 155 11.37 11.50 20.89
N ALA A 156 10.26 11.75 21.59
CA ALA A 156 10.24 12.05 23.02
C ALA A 156 10.32 10.80 23.92
N ARG A 157 10.30 9.59 23.32
CA ARG A 157 10.25 8.29 24.02
C ARG A 157 9.11 8.22 25.06
N THR A 158 7.95 8.78 24.71
CA THR A 158 6.74 8.85 25.57
C THR A 158 5.74 7.72 25.32
N LYS A 159 6.19 6.67 24.59
CA LYS A 159 5.44 5.46 24.23
C LYS A 159 4.23 5.73 23.34
N ARG A 160 3.08 6.05 23.93
CA ARG A 160 1.79 6.24 23.22
C ARG A 160 1.01 7.44 23.78
N TYR A 161 1.65 8.28 24.58
CA TYR A 161 0.97 9.34 25.32
C TYR A 161 0.33 10.36 24.38
N PHE A 162 1.07 10.85 23.38
CA PHE A 162 0.57 11.85 22.44
C PHE A 162 -0.34 11.23 21.38
N ARG A 163 -0.01 10.05 20.88
CA ARG A 163 -0.83 9.32 19.90
C ARG A 163 -2.21 8.97 20.44
N GLN A 164 -2.33 8.62 21.72
CA GLN A 164 -3.61 8.23 22.34
C GLN A 164 -4.29 9.37 23.09
N ALA A 165 -3.78 10.61 23.02
CA ALA A 165 -4.31 11.73 23.79
C ALA A 165 -4.50 11.37 25.28
N GLY A 166 -3.45 10.85 25.92
CA GLY A 166 -3.53 10.29 27.28
C GLY A 166 -4.04 11.26 28.35
N TRP A 167 -3.99 12.56 28.09
CA TRP A 167 -4.58 13.61 28.94
C TRP A 167 -6.11 13.54 29.01
N LEU A 168 -6.80 13.11 27.94
CA LEU A 168 -8.25 12.97 27.94
C LEU A 168 -8.71 11.82 28.85
N PHE A 169 -8.02 10.68 28.79
CA PHE A 169 -8.38 9.49 29.54
C PHE A 169 -8.04 9.61 31.04
N LYS A 170 -6.86 10.15 31.37
CA LYS A 170 -6.40 10.27 32.76
C LYS A 170 -6.87 11.55 33.45
N LYS A 171 -7.52 12.47 32.73
CA LYS A 171 -7.94 13.81 33.19
C LYS A 171 -6.83 14.61 33.90
N ARG A 172 -5.57 14.29 33.61
CA ARG A 172 -4.37 14.89 34.21
C ARG A 172 -3.27 14.95 33.17
N LEU A 173 -2.52 16.06 33.18
CA LEU A 173 -1.35 16.25 32.33
C LEU A 173 -0.17 15.46 32.89
N ASN A 174 0.57 14.78 32.01
CA ASN A 174 1.81 14.13 32.39
C ASN A 174 2.97 15.09 32.11
N TYR A 175 3.36 15.85 33.14
CA TYR A 175 4.44 16.84 33.04
C TYR A 175 5.78 16.26 32.58
N GLN A 176 6.07 14.99 32.91
CA GLN A 176 7.29 14.33 32.44
C GLN A 176 7.25 14.09 30.92
N ALA A 177 6.10 13.66 30.39
CA ALA A 177 5.92 13.47 28.95
C ALA A 177 5.97 14.82 28.20
N ILE A 178 5.37 15.86 28.79
CA ILE A 178 5.40 17.23 28.26
C ILE A 178 6.84 17.76 28.23
N GLY A 179 7.58 17.65 29.33
CA GLY A 179 8.97 18.12 29.39
C GLY A 179 9.87 17.42 28.36
N ARG A 180 9.72 16.10 28.18
CA ARG A 180 10.45 15.34 27.15
C ARG A 180 10.07 15.77 25.73
N ALA A 181 8.79 16.04 25.47
CA ALA A 181 8.35 16.52 24.17
C ALA A 181 8.87 17.91 23.86
N VAL A 182 8.89 18.82 24.84
CA VAL A 182 9.46 20.16 24.69
C VAL A 182 10.94 20.06 24.37
N GLN A 183 11.71 19.25 25.10
CA GLN A 183 13.13 19.01 24.81
C GLN A 183 13.35 18.37 23.43
N ALA A 184 12.52 17.41 23.03
CA ALA A 184 12.65 16.73 21.73
C ALA A 184 12.29 17.64 20.53
N LEU A 185 11.63 18.77 20.78
CA LEU A 185 11.29 19.78 19.78
C LEU A 185 12.18 21.03 19.91
N ASP A 186 13.30 20.94 20.63
CA ASP A 186 14.25 22.01 20.93
C ASP A 186 13.60 23.25 21.57
N GLY A 187 12.62 23.02 22.44
CA GLY A 187 11.94 24.05 23.21
C GLY A 187 12.42 24.13 24.67
N GLU A 188 12.07 25.24 25.32
CA GLU A 188 12.32 25.47 26.75
C GLU A 188 11.00 25.67 27.50
N LEU A 189 10.90 25.09 28.70
CA LEU A 189 9.74 25.25 29.57
C LEU A 189 10.04 26.26 30.66
N THR A 190 9.45 27.46 30.57
CA THR A 190 9.58 28.50 31.61
C THR A 190 8.36 28.50 32.53
N VAL A 191 8.60 28.54 33.85
CA VAL A 191 7.54 28.76 34.85
C VAL A 191 7.50 30.24 35.20
N ARG A 192 6.33 30.87 35.08
CA ARG A 192 6.09 32.22 35.57
C ARG A 192 5.06 32.17 36.69
N TRP A 193 5.43 32.72 37.84
CA TRP A 193 4.51 32.95 38.94
C TRP A 193 3.77 34.26 38.66
N ARG A 194 2.50 34.35 39.07
CA ARG A 194 1.82 35.64 39.08
C ARG A 194 2.37 36.40 40.28
N ASP A 195 3.08 37.49 40.03
CA ASP A 195 3.34 38.48 41.05
C ASP A 195 1.99 39.08 41.45
N GLN A 196 1.78 39.22 42.75
CA GLN A 196 0.51 39.58 43.38
C GLN A 196 -0.01 40.95 42.92
#